data_AF-A0A917MFI0-F1
#
_entry.id   AF-A0A917MFI0-F1
#
_cell.length_a   1.000
_cell.length_b   1.000
_cell.length_c   1.000
_cell.angle_alpha   90.00
_cell.angle_beta   90.00
_cell.angle_gamma   90.00
#
_symmetry.space_group_name_H-M   'P 1'
#
loop_
_entity.id
_entity.type
_entity.pdbx_description
1 polymer ?
#
loop_
_entity_poly.entity_id
_entity_poly.type
_entity_poly.pdbx_seq_one_letter_code
_entity_poly.pdbx_strand_id
1 'polypeptide(L)'
;MTNRQGENQNFIAIKTHQSFFKRLLFTYKSVVFTLCLFLFSFTLFSQNSISNLEGNTLKSTVRLNYIPVSMPTAFDPNLKPTMGTFGLQYLISINDWLYGGVGMHAAITGDQGGLFTLGLTMGARKRIYKNLFVDANFHFGGGGGYRYLINDGAFINTNMGLSYQQKKYNIGVQYSYVNFYTGQVKSNSVSIFVEIPSVLRFTNYKESHKKFIATDFSKDHFWKKPAVKNVQQVRFDFFKPFGNSRKDNANNQEPLTETLYVLGFEYQKFISDNSFVFVHTDAIYKGLRAGFMDLFFGAGYYPYQTNTLKLFTKLGLGAAGGRVAPEGGLMIYPSAGLDYQFTNHLSLSSHLGYYRAIAGDLEAYTFGFGVKYIADSGGTDNFKEFRTQGMRIALQNQSYFDVAKTDSDPVRLELLALQANYALNKSFYLIGEVGFAYAGKSGGYAQGLVGLGVYSPAFLKNKLRVQLEGLIGAAGGAGVDTGEGIILKPTLGLSYALNDVISINSSAGKMIAMSGAVNSTTVNIGLSFGFASLSSKK
;
A
#
# COMPACT_ATOMS: atom_id res chain seq x y z
N MET A 1 -34.19 52.02 -50.73
CA MET A 1 -32.97 51.60 -51.43
C MET A 1 -31.80 51.97 -50.55
N THR A 2 -31.31 51.03 -49.75
CA THR A 2 -30.38 51.31 -48.65
C THR A 2 -29.34 50.19 -48.55
N ASN A 3 -28.08 50.62 -48.71
CA ASN A 3 -26.79 50.07 -48.26
C ASN A 3 -26.52 48.56 -48.27
N ARG A 4 -25.67 48.14 -49.23
CA ARG A 4 -24.75 47.00 -49.11
C ARG A 4 -23.45 47.46 -48.44
N GLN A 5 -23.19 47.04 -47.21
CA GLN A 5 -21.84 46.85 -46.65
C GLN A 5 -21.99 46.13 -45.30
N GLY A 6 -21.62 44.85 -45.23
CA GLY A 6 -21.63 44.14 -43.94
C GLY A 6 -21.64 42.62 -44.01
N GLU A 7 -20.77 41.97 -44.78
CA GLU A 7 -20.62 40.50 -44.66
C GLU A 7 -19.18 39.97 -44.76
N ASN A 8 -18.18 40.79 -45.10
CA ASN A 8 -16.82 40.28 -45.36
C ASN A 8 -15.80 40.40 -44.21
N GLN A 9 -16.17 40.92 -43.02
CA GLN A 9 -15.22 41.01 -41.90
C GLN A 9 -15.27 39.83 -40.91
N ASN A 10 -16.41 39.11 -40.80
CA ASN A 10 -16.54 38.01 -39.82
C ASN A 10 -15.87 36.70 -40.27
N PHE A 11 -15.69 36.48 -41.58
CA PHE A 11 -15.05 35.25 -42.08
C PHE A 11 -13.51 35.25 -41.96
N ILE A 12 -12.89 36.42 -41.90
CA ILE A 12 -11.43 36.55 -41.80
C ILE A 12 -10.98 36.39 -40.34
N ALA A 13 -11.76 36.87 -39.36
CA ALA A 13 -11.45 36.78 -37.93
C ALA A 13 -11.48 35.31 -37.39
N ILE A 14 -12.40 34.48 -37.90
CA ILE A 14 -12.54 33.08 -37.45
C ILE A 14 -11.39 32.20 -38.01
N LYS A 15 -10.93 32.45 -39.24
CA LYS A 15 -9.78 31.75 -39.83
C LYS A 15 -8.45 32.13 -39.19
N THR A 16 -8.28 33.38 -38.74
CA THR A 16 -7.06 33.80 -38.03
C THR A 16 -6.98 33.21 -36.61
N HIS A 17 -8.10 33.12 -35.89
CA HIS A 17 -8.13 32.52 -34.55
C HIS A 17 -7.86 31.00 -34.54
N GLN A 18 -8.40 30.25 -35.51
CA GLN A 18 -8.12 28.81 -35.64
C GLN A 18 -6.67 28.52 -36.10
N SER A 19 -6.09 29.39 -36.94
CA SER A 19 -4.70 29.29 -37.38
C SER A 19 -3.72 29.57 -36.23
N PHE A 20 -4.02 30.58 -35.40
CA PHE A 20 -3.22 30.92 -34.22
C PHE A 20 -3.26 29.81 -33.16
N PHE A 21 -4.43 29.23 -32.87
CA PHE A 21 -4.56 28.11 -31.93
C PHE A 21 -3.88 26.82 -32.43
N LYS A 22 -3.96 26.51 -33.74
CA LYS A 22 -3.23 25.37 -34.33
C LYS A 22 -1.72 25.58 -34.30
N ARG A 23 -1.22 26.81 -34.52
CA ARG A 23 0.20 27.13 -34.35
C ARG A 23 0.63 27.01 -32.88
N LEU A 24 -0.17 27.51 -31.93
CA LEU A 24 0.13 27.40 -30.50
C LEU A 24 0.19 25.94 -30.02
N LEU A 25 -0.74 25.09 -30.47
CA LEU A 25 -0.75 23.64 -30.17
C LEU A 25 0.43 22.89 -30.80
N PHE A 26 0.85 23.27 -32.01
CA PHE A 26 2.00 22.66 -32.67
C PHE A 26 3.30 23.08 -32.01
N THR A 27 3.43 24.34 -31.60
CA THR A 27 4.58 24.83 -30.82
C THR A 27 4.63 24.18 -29.43
N TYR A 28 3.49 23.94 -28.75
CA TYR A 28 3.45 23.22 -27.46
C TYR A 28 3.85 21.74 -27.60
N LYS A 29 3.36 21.02 -28.62
CA LYS A 29 3.76 19.64 -28.87
C LYS A 29 5.25 19.52 -29.18
N SER A 30 5.79 20.45 -29.98
CA SER A 30 7.22 20.47 -30.30
C SER A 30 8.06 20.83 -29.08
N VAL A 31 7.68 21.82 -28.27
CA VAL A 31 8.43 22.18 -27.04
C VAL A 31 8.37 21.05 -26.00
N VAL A 32 7.23 20.39 -25.79
CA VAL A 32 7.11 19.24 -24.89
C VAL A 32 7.91 18.03 -25.41
N PHE A 33 7.92 17.80 -26.72
CA PHE A 33 8.72 16.73 -27.33
C PHE A 33 10.22 17.02 -27.27
N THR A 34 10.64 18.28 -27.46
CA THR A 34 12.04 18.71 -27.33
C THR A 34 12.49 18.75 -25.85
N LEU A 35 11.61 19.08 -24.90
CA LEU A 35 11.87 18.97 -23.46
C LEU A 35 12.02 17.51 -23.03
N CYS A 36 11.20 16.60 -23.58
CA CYS A 36 11.35 15.15 -23.41
C CYS A 36 12.67 14.62 -23.98
N LEU A 37 13.14 15.16 -25.12
CA LEU A 37 14.40 14.77 -25.75
C LEU A 37 15.64 15.32 -25.02
N PHE A 38 15.57 16.50 -24.40
CA PHE A 38 16.68 17.06 -23.60
C PHE A 38 16.82 16.44 -22.20
N LEU A 39 15.78 15.78 -21.69
CA LEU A 39 15.82 15.06 -20.41
C LEU A 39 16.55 13.70 -20.49
N PHE A 40 16.92 13.25 -21.69
CA PHE A 40 17.81 12.10 -21.90
C PHE A 40 19.27 12.55 -22.01
N SER A 41 19.81 13.15 -20.95
CA SER A 41 21.26 13.35 -20.85
C SER A 41 21.93 11.99 -20.71
N PHE A 42 22.74 11.60 -21.69
CA PHE A 42 23.64 10.44 -21.59
C PHE A 42 24.59 10.66 -20.40
N THR A 43 24.32 10.00 -19.28
CA THR A 43 25.29 9.94 -18.20
C THR A 43 26.40 8.97 -18.61
N LEU A 44 27.61 9.49 -18.81
CA LEU A 44 28.84 8.69 -18.77
C LEU A 44 28.89 7.99 -17.40
N PHE A 45 28.73 6.66 -17.41
CA PHE A 45 28.71 5.86 -16.19
C PHE A 45 30.13 5.38 -15.88
N SER A 46 30.72 5.88 -14.79
CA SER A 46 31.87 5.25 -14.17
C SER A 46 31.43 3.95 -13.48
N GLN A 47 32.14 2.84 -13.72
CA GLN A 47 31.90 1.57 -13.04
C GLN A 47 32.60 1.61 -11.69
N ASN A 48 31.82 1.52 -10.60
CA ASN A 48 32.37 1.50 -9.24
C ASN A 48 32.60 0.05 -8.78
N SER A 49 33.64 -0.16 -7.97
CA SER A 49 33.80 -1.41 -7.24
C SER A 49 32.74 -1.52 -6.14
N ILE A 50 32.15 -2.70 -5.96
CA ILE A 50 31.20 -2.98 -4.89
C ILE A 50 31.82 -2.75 -3.49
N SER A 51 33.13 -2.96 -3.35
CA SER A 51 33.89 -2.73 -2.12
C SER A 51 33.81 -1.30 -1.58
N ASN A 52 33.45 -0.34 -2.44
CA ASN A 52 33.32 1.07 -2.09
C ASN A 52 31.89 1.42 -1.65
N LEU A 53 30.95 0.46 -1.68
CA LEU A 53 29.56 0.68 -1.31
C LEU A 53 29.35 0.41 0.18
N GLU A 54 29.27 1.48 0.95
CA GLU A 54 28.90 1.38 2.36
C GLU A 54 27.49 0.81 2.54
N GLY A 55 27.37 -0.16 3.44
CA GLY A 55 26.12 -0.82 3.76
C GLY A 55 25.73 -0.66 5.22
N ASN A 56 24.43 -0.59 5.45
CA ASN A 56 23.77 -0.50 6.75
C ASN A 56 22.77 -1.65 6.90
N THR A 57 22.54 -2.07 8.14
CA THR A 57 21.53 -3.08 8.48
C THR A 57 20.44 -2.49 9.34
N LEU A 58 19.19 -2.74 8.96
CA LEU A 58 18.04 -2.47 9.79
C LEU A 58 17.48 -3.80 10.30
N LYS A 59 17.59 -4.03 11.62
CA LYS A 59 16.93 -5.16 12.26
C LYS A 59 15.43 -4.88 12.28
N SER A 60 14.67 -5.77 11.67
CA SER A 60 13.22 -5.68 11.62
C SER A 60 12.56 -6.98 12.05
N THR A 61 11.26 -6.94 12.28
CA THR A 61 10.49 -8.09 12.70
C THR A 61 9.09 -7.95 12.14
N VAL A 62 8.59 -9.03 11.53
CA VAL A 62 7.18 -9.14 11.16
C VAL A 62 6.45 -9.76 12.35
N ARG A 63 5.52 -9.02 12.96
CA ARG A 63 4.67 -9.51 14.05
C ARG A 63 3.29 -9.85 13.48
N LEU A 64 2.85 -11.06 13.72
CA LEU A 64 1.48 -11.52 13.51
C LEU A 64 0.83 -11.67 14.87
N ASN A 65 -0.33 -11.05 15.09
CA ASN A 65 -1.04 -11.14 16.37
C ASN A 65 -2.52 -11.45 16.18
N TYR A 66 -3.10 -12.12 17.17
CA TYR A 66 -4.54 -12.36 17.26
C TYR A 66 -5.07 -11.75 18.55
N ILE A 67 -6.03 -10.82 18.43
CA ILE A 67 -6.66 -10.15 19.57
C ILE A 67 -8.16 -10.42 19.53
N PRO A 68 -8.72 -11.14 20.52
CA PRO A 68 -10.16 -11.19 20.71
C PRO A 68 -10.63 -9.85 21.30
N VAL A 69 -11.70 -9.30 20.73
CA VAL A 69 -12.27 -8.00 21.08
C VAL A 69 -13.72 -8.22 21.47
N SER A 70 -14.05 -7.92 22.72
CA SER A 70 -15.44 -7.91 23.19
C SER A 70 -16.22 -6.81 22.47
N MET A 71 -17.37 -7.18 21.94
CA MET A 71 -18.28 -6.26 21.24
C MET A 71 -19.30 -5.68 22.22
N PRO A 72 -19.77 -4.43 22.01
CA PRO A 72 -20.66 -3.74 22.92
C PRO A 72 -22.11 -4.24 22.78
N THR A 73 -22.39 -5.47 23.20
CA THR A 73 -23.73 -6.09 23.09
C THR A 73 -24.80 -5.41 23.95
N ALA A 74 -24.39 -4.65 24.97
CA ALA A 74 -25.30 -3.77 25.72
C ALA A 74 -25.78 -2.57 24.89
N PHE A 75 -24.99 -2.15 23.90
CA PHE A 75 -25.34 -1.07 22.96
C PHE A 75 -26.16 -1.61 21.77
N ASP A 76 -25.78 -2.77 21.23
CA ASP A 76 -26.54 -3.47 20.18
C ASP A 76 -26.59 -4.99 20.46
N PRO A 77 -27.75 -5.51 20.89
CA PRO A 77 -27.92 -6.94 21.21
C PRO A 77 -27.77 -7.90 20.04
N ASN A 78 -27.83 -7.41 18.79
CA ASN A 78 -27.69 -8.25 17.60
C ASN A 78 -26.24 -8.58 17.27
N LEU A 79 -25.29 -7.91 17.92
CA LEU A 79 -23.87 -8.14 17.70
C LEU A 79 -23.44 -9.51 18.21
N LYS A 80 -22.57 -10.18 17.46
CA LYS A 80 -21.81 -11.31 18.00
C LYS A 80 -20.95 -10.80 19.17
N PRO A 81 -20.95 -11.48 20.34
CA PRO A 81 -20.30 -10.98 21.54
C PRO A 81 -18.78 -10.72 21.43
N THR A 82 -18.12 -11.40 20.48
CA THR A 82 -16.67 -11.32 20.30
C THR A 82 -16.33 -11.22 18.82
N MET A 83 -15.50 -10.23 18.49
CA MET A 83 -14.81 -10.11 17.22
C MET A 83 -13.35 -10.56 17.39
N GLY A 84 -12.87 -11.47 16.55
CA GLY A 84 -11.46 -11.81 16.48
C GLY A 84 -10.74 -10.94 15.46
N THR A 85 -9.64 -10.32 15.86
CA THR A 85 -8.82 -9.49 14.97
C THR A 85 -7.46 -10.13 14.72
N PHE A 86 -7.03 -10.11 13.47
CA PHE A 86 -5.68 -10.48 13.05
C PHE A 86 -4.88 -9.23 12.74
N GLY A 87 -3.66 -9.14 13.24
CA GLY A 87 -2.75 -8.03 12.97
C GLY A 87 -1.48 -8.48 12.24
N LEU A 88 -1.01 -7.63 11.32
CA LEU A 88 0.25 -7.73 10.61
C LEU A 88 1.03 -6.44 10.84
N GLN A 89 2.19 -6.54 11.50
CA GLN A 89 3.01 -5.38 11.82
C GLN A 89 4.44 -5.57 11.34
N TYR A 90 5.03 -4.51 10.79
CA TYR A 90 6.44 -4.42 10.47
C TYR A 90 7.14 -3.52 11.49
N LEU A 91 7.92 -4.14 12.37
CA LEU A 91 8.61 -3.50 13.48
C LEU A 91 10.09 -3.36 13.17
N ILE A 92 10.69 -2.27 13.64
CA ILE A 92 12.10 -1.92 13.48
C ILE A 92 12.69 -1.70 14.86
N SER A 93 13.82 -2.33 15.15
CA SER A 93 14.57 -2.07 16.38
C SER A 93 15.26 -0.71 16.29
N ILE A 94 14.92 0.20 17.22
CA ILE A 94 15.54 1.52 17.32
C ILE A 94 16.83 1.42 18.14
N ASN A 95 16.80 0.63 19.22
CA ASN A 95 17.96 0.23 20.01
C ASN A 95 17.71 -1.15 20.66
N ASP A 96 18.51 -1.55 21.63
CA ASP A 96 18.43 -2.89 22.26
C ASP A 96 17.14 -3.14 23.04
N TRP A 97 16.40 -2.10 23.41
CA TRP A 97 15.15 -2.23 24.19
C TRP A 97 13.96 -1.53 23.55
N LEU A 98 14.14 -0.55 22.67
CA LEU A 98 13.08 0.22 22.04
C LEU A 98 12.89 -0.21 20.58
N TYR A 99 11.64 -0.36 20.17
CA TYR A 99 11.26 -0.60 18.79
C TYR A 99 10.07 0.25 18.38
N GLY A 100 9.91 0.45 17.08
CA GLY A 100 8.74 1.12 16.50
C GLY A 100 8.41 0.57 15.13
N GLY A 101 7.23 0.85 14.61
CA GLY A 101 6.83 0.29 13.32
C GLY A 101 5.45 0.72 12.88
N VAL A 102 4.98 0.05 11.83
CA VAL A 102 3.67 0.25 11.23
C VAL A 102 2.92 -1.07 11.23
N GLY A 103 1.60 -1.05 11.30
CA GLY A 103 0.83 -2.28 11.26
C GLY A 103 -0.61 -2.07 10.86
N MET A 104 -1.21 -3.14 10.35
CA MET A 104 -2.62 -3.22 10.03
C MET A 104 -3.29 -4.28 10.88
N HIS A 105 -4.57 -4.07 11.22
CA HIS A 105 -5.41 -5.10 11.80
C HIS A 105 -6.69 -5.26 10.99
N ALA A 106 -7.18 -6.48 10.90
CA ALA A 106 -8.42 -6.82 10.22
C ALA A 106 -9.28 -7.75 11.08
N ALA A 107 -10.59 -7.61 11.02
CA ALA A 107 -11.51 -8.55 11.64
C ALA A 107 -11.60 -9.84 10.83
N ILE A 108 -11.41 -10.98 11.49
CA ILE A 108 -11.45 -12.32 10.89
C ILE A 108 -12.57 -13.19 11.46
N THR A 109 -13.13 -12.85 12.62
CA THR A 109 -14.30 -13.56 13.16
C THR A 109 -15.28 -12.58 13.77
N GLY A 110 -16.51 -13.04 13.98
CA GLY A 110 -17.62 -12.19 14.42
C GLY A 110 -18.49 -11.80 13.23
N ASP A 111 -19.02 -10.59 13.29
CA ASP A 111 -19.91 -9.96 12.31
C ASP A 111 -19.36 -8.61 11.81
N GLN A 112 -18.09 -8.33 12.13
CA GLN A 112 -17.40 -7.09 11.80
C GLN A 112 -16.44 -7.26 10.62
N GLY A 113 -16.74 -8.16 9.68
CA GLY A 113 -15.93 -8.29 8.47
C GLY A 113 -15.81 -6.94 7.77
N GLY A 114 -14.71 -6.70 7.05
CA GLY A 114 -14.47 -5.37 6.48
C GLY A 114 -14.01 -4.31 7.47
N LEU A 115 -13.86 -4.61 8.77
CA LEU A 115 -13.10 -3.76 9.67
C LEU A 115 -11.61 -3.89 9.39
N PHE A 116 -10.99 -2.77 9.00
CA PHE A 116 -9.55 -2.69 8.77
C PHE A 116 -8.95 -1.43 9.37
N THR A 117 -7.76 -1.54 9.93
CA THR A 117 -7.05 -0.42 10.53
C THR A 117 -5.61 -0.34 10.03
N LEU A 118 -5.03 0.86 10.11
CA LEU A 118 -3.61 1.13 9.91
C LEU A 118 -3.12 2.03 11.05
N GLY A 119 -1.97 1.71 11.61
CA GLY A 119 -1.42 2.46 12.73
C GLY A 119 0.08 2.35 12.90
N LEU A 120 0.60 3.13 13.84
CA LEU A 120 1.98 3.15 14.27
C LEU A 120 2.11 2.42 15.61
N THR A 121 3.14 1.61 15.74
CA THR A 121 3.50 0.93 16.98
C THR A 121 4.76 1.55 17.56
N MET A 122 4.80 1.74 18.87
CA MET A 122 6.02 1.99 19.64
C MET A 122 6.03 1.06 20.85
N GLY A 123 7.16 0.41 21.13
CA GLY A 123 7.23 -0.55 22.21
C GLY A 123 8.61 -0.68 22.83
N ALA A 124 8.62 -1.14 24.07
CA ALA A 124 9.80 -1.44 24.84
C ALA A 124 9.82 -2.93 25.19
N ARG A 125 10.99 -3.54 25.04
CA ARG A 125 11.24 -4.93 25.36
C ARG A 125 12.47 -5.05 26.24
N LYS A 126 12.36 -5.73 27.37
CA LYS A 126 13.47 -5.94 28.30
C LYS A 126 13.61 -7.40 28.68
N ARG A 127 14.86 -7.89 28.63
CA ARG A 127 15.20 -9.26 29.02
C ARG A 127 15.02 -9.42 30.53
N ILE A 128 14.28 -10.44 30.94
CA ILE A 128 14.13 -10.82 32.36
C ILE A 128 15.09 -11.94 32.69
N TYR A 129 15.05 -13.02 31.89
CA TYR A 129 15.86 -14.22 32.14
C TYR A 129 16.06 -15.00 30.84
N LYS A 130 17.31 -15.30 30.48
CA LYS A 130 17.65 -16.08 29.27
C LYS A 130 16.86 -15.62 28.04
N ASN A 131 15.91 -16.38 27.54
CA ASN A 131 15.16 -16.05 26.33
C ASN A 131 13.79 -15.41 26.61
N LEU A 132 13.50 -15.11 27.87
CA LEU A 132 12.25 -14.51 28.33
C LEU A 132 12.40 -13.00 28.51
N PHE A 133 11.46 -12.25 27.94
CA PHE A 133 11.43 -10.80 27.94
C PHE A 133 10.04 -10.30 28.36
N VAL A 134 9.99 -9.15 29.06
CA VAL A 134 8.77 -8.33 29.12
C VAL A 134 8.69 -7.54 27.81
N ASP A 135 7.50 -7.49 27.21
CA ASP A 135 7.16 -6.68 26.04
C ASP A 135 5.98 -5.76 26.43
N ALA A 136 6.16 -4.45 26.25
CA ALA A 136 5.09 -3.47 26.43
C ALA A 136 5.05 -2.56 25.21
N ASN A 137 3.87 -2.36 24.62
CA ASN A 137 3.74 -1.56 23.41
C ASN A 137 2.43 -0.80 23.34
N PHE A 138 2.48 0.28 22.57
CA PHE A 138 1.38 1.17 22.29
C PHE A 138 1.23 1.27 20.77
N HIS A 139 0.03 0.96 20.28
CA HIS A 139 -0.33 1.11 18.88
C HIS A 139 -1.45 2.14 18.75
N PHE A 140 -1.26 3.12 17.88
CA PHE A 140 -2.24 4.15 17.57
C PHE A 140 -2.48 4.20 16.07
N GLY A 141 -3.74 4.26 15.66
CA GLY A 141 -4.06 4.26 14.24
C GLY A 141 -5.45 4.78 13.93
N GLY A 142 -5.77 4.69 12.65
CA GLY A 142 -7.08 4.96 12.07
C GLY A 142 -7.64 3.73 11.36
N GLY A 143 -8.90 3.81 10.97
CA GLY A 143 -9.65 2.77 10.30
C GLY A 143 -10.73 2.16 11.18
N GLY A 144 -11.39 1.13 10.68
CA GLY A 144 -12.66 0.67 11.20
C GLY A 144 -13.46 -0.08 10.15
N GLY A 145 -14.68 -0.43 10.54
CA GLY A 145 -15.72 -1.00 9.67
C GLY A 145 -16.99 -0.17 9.78
N TYR A 146 -18.02 -0.73 10.41
CA TYR A 146 -19.30 -0.05 10.60
C TYR A 146 -19.17 1.26 11.39
N ARG A 147 -19.52 2.39 10.73
CA ARG A 147 -19.40 3.73 11.31
C ARG A 147 -20.18 3.90 12.62
N TYR A 148 -21.33 3.24 12.80
CA TYR A 148 -22.13 3.40 14.02
C TYR A 148 -21.44 2.83 15.27
N LEU A 149 -20.48 1.89 15.10
CA LEU A 149 -19.67 1.34 16.19
C LEU A 149 -18.35 2.09 16.38
N ILE A 150 -17.74 2.54 15.28
CA ILE A 150 -16.37 3.08 15.27
C ILE A 150 -16.34 4.61 15.35
N ASN A 151 -17.36 5.26 14.78
CA ASN A 151 -17.47 6.70 14.60
C ASN A 151 -16.32 7.30 13.75
N ASP A 152 -15.32 7.92 14.38
CA ASP A 152 -14.25 8.66 13.70
C ASP A 152 -13.17 7.76 13.08
N GLY A 153 -12.86 6.62 13.72
CA GLY A 153 -11.83 5.66 13.26
C GLY A 153 -10.58 5.62 14.11
N ALA A 154 -10.33 6.63 14.94
CA ALA A 154 -9.15 6.61 15.79
C ALA A 154 -9.26 5.54 16.87
N PHE A 155 -8.17 4.79 17.05
CA PHE A 155 -8.10 3.77 18.09
C PHE A 155 -6.71 3.69 18.69
N ILE A 156 -6.70 3.16 19.91
CA ILE A 156 -5.49 2.71 20.59
C ILE A 156 -5.56 1.21 20.86
N ASN A 157 -4.41 0.57 20.83
CA ASN A 157 -4.19 -0.79 21.27
C ASN A 157 -2.93 -0.82 22.13
N THR A 158 -3.11 -0.93 23.44
CA THR A 158 -2.00 -0.97 24.41
C THR A 158 -1.80 -2.39 24.91
N ASN A 159 -0.57 -2.86 24.93
CA ASN A 159 -0.24 -4.23 25.25
C ASN A 159 0.87 -4.32 26.29
N MET A 160 0.75 -5.27 27.21
CA MET A 160 1.82 -5.63 28.14
C MET A 160 1.83 -7.15 28.35
N GLY A 161 2.99 -7.77 28.25
CA GLY A 161 3.09 -9.22 28.33
C GLY A 161 4.50 -9.76 28.34
N LEU A 162 4.59 -11.05 28.03
CA LEU A 162 5.84 -11.81 27.96
C LEU A 162 6.09 -12.29 26.54
N SER A 163 7.35 -12.23 26.11
CA SER A 163 7.81 -12.83 24.86
C SER A 163 8.94 -13.81 25.14
N TYR A 164 8.87 -14.97 24.49
CA TYR A 164 9.94 -15.96 24.45
C TYR A 164 10.63 -15.93 23.09
N GLN A 165 11.91 -15.57 23.06
CA GLN A 165 12.68 -15.39 21.83
C GLN A 165 13.45 -16.63 21.44
N GLN A 166 13.33 -17.05 20.19
CA GLN A 166 14.13 -18.13 19.62
C GLN A 166 14.94 -17.62 18.41
N LYS A 167 15.76 -18.49 17.82
CA LYS A 167 16.61 -18.12 16.70
C LYS A 167 15.83 -17.72 15.43
N LYS A 168 14.67 -18.34 15.18
CA LYS A 168 13.91 -18.18 13.93
C LYS A 168 12.57 -17.47 14.12
N TYR A 169 12.00 -17.53 15.31
CA TYR A 169 10.71 -16.92 15.63
C TYR A 169 10.65 -16.57 17.11
N ASN A 170 9.81 -15.61 17.48
CA ASN A 170 9.46 -15.34 18.87
C ASN A 170 7.96 -15.57 19.06
N ILE A 171 7.56 -15.99 20.25
CA ILE A 171 6.14 -16.15 20.60
C ILE A 171 5.89 -15.31 21.84
N GLY A 172 4.74 -14.68 21.94
CA GLY A 172 4.36 -13.97 23.14
C GLY A 172 2.87 -14.04 23.45
N VAL A 173 2.58 -13.80 24.72
CA VAL A 173 1.24 -13.65 25.28
C VAL A 173 1.21 -12.31 26.00
N GLN A 174 0.17 -11.53 25.77
CA GLN A 174 0.05 -10.17 26.28
C GLN A 174 -1.39 -9.86 26.65
N TYR A 175 -1.56 -9.00 27.64
CA TYR A 175 -2.83 -8.37 27.93
C TYR A 175 -2.97 -7.13 27.04
N SER A 176 -4.07 -7.04 26.31
CA SER A 176 -4.37 -6.04 25.31
C SER A 176 -5.58 -5.21 25.73
N TYR A 177 -5.46 -3.90 25.59
CA TYR A 177 -6.59 -2.97 25.70
C TYR A 177 -6.80 -2.29 24.35
N VAL A 178 -7.90 -2.64 23.69
CA VAL A 178 -8.34 -2.04 22.42
C VAL A 178 -9.46 -1.04 22.72
N ASN A 179 -9.32 0.17 22.22
CA ASN A 179 -10.31 1.23 22.43
C ASN A 179 -10.43 2.11 21.18
N PHE A 180 -11.56 1.98 20.48
CA PHE A 180 -12.03 2.98 19.52
C PHE A 180 -12.70 4.09 20.31
N TYR A 181 -11.90 5.05 20.78
CA TYR A 181 -12.30 5.97 21.85
C TYR A 181 -13.35 7.01 21.43
N THR A 182 -13.59 7.16 20.13
CA THR A 182 -14.68 7.95 19.57
C THR A 182 -15.96 7.13 19.35
N GLY A 183 -15.89 5.81 19.50
CA GLY A 183 -16.96 4.85 19.26
C GLY A 183 -17.30 4.01 20.49
N GLN A 184 -17.92 2.85 20.26
CA GLN A 184 -18.46 1.96 21.30
C GLN A 184 -17.57 0.74 21.59
N VAL A 185 -16.65 0.39 20.70
CA VAL A 185 -15.83 -0.81 20.82
C VAL A 185 -14.68 -0.58 21.80
N LYS A 186 -14.76 -1.22 22.97
CA LYS A 186 -13.75 -1.21 24.02
C LYS A 186 -13.59 -2.61 24.57
N SER A 187 -12.36 -3.09 24.65
CA SER A 187 -12.10 -4.46 25.09
C SER A 187 -10.77 -4.56 25.83
N ASN A 188 -10.79 -5.35 26.89
CA ASN A 188 -9.59 -5.88 27.51
C ASN A 188 -9.54 -7.38 27.24
N SER A 189 -8.40 -7.90 26.79
CA SER A 189 -8.29 -9.32 26.48
C SER A 189 -6.87 -9.85 26.57
N VAL A 190 -6.75 -11.17 26.63
CA VAL A 190 -5.46 -11.84 26.41
C VAL A 190 -5.31 -12.07 24.91
N SER A 191 -4.21 -11.58 24.34
CA SER A 191 -3.83 -11.79 22.96
C SER A 191 -2.51 -12.52 22.85
N ILE A 192 -2.29 -13.09 21.66
CA ILE A 192 -1.07 -13.84 21.34
C ILE A 192 -0.41 -13.25 20.11
N PHE A 193 0.90 -13.41 20.01
CA PHE A 193 1.64 -13.03 18.82
C PHE A 193 2.77 -13.99 18.49
N VAL A 194 3.10 -14.03 17.20
CA VAL A 194 4.31 -14.64 16.66
C VAL A 194 5.10 -13.57 15.92
N GLU A 195 6.41 -13.58 16.11
CA GLU A 195 7.33 -12.67 15.45
C GLU A 195 8.33 -13.44 14.60
N ILE A 196 8.58 -12.93 13.40
CA ILE A 196 9.57 -13.45 12.48
C ILE A 196 10.66 -12.38 12.31
N PRO A 197 11.84 -12.54 12.93
CA PRO A 197 12.96 -11.63 12.76
C PRO A 197 13.41 -11.56 11.30
N SER A 198 13.73 -10.36 10.83
CA SER A 198 14.23 -10.08 9.49
C SER A 198 15.34 -9.03 9.55
N VAL A 199 16.12 -8.93 8.48
CA VAL A 199 17.17 -7.92 8.34
C VAL A 199 17.06 -7.32 6.96
N LEU A 200 16.86 -6.00 6.91
CA LEU A 200 16.98 -5.23 5.68
C LEU A 200 18.43 -4.73 5.56
N ARG A 201 19.09 -5.04 4.45
CA ARG A 201 20.40 -4.49 4.10
C ARG A 201 20.23 -3.39 3.08
N PHE A 202 20.78 -2.22 3.35
CA PHE A 202 20.57 -1.04 2.52
C PHE A 202 21.79 -0.12 2.55
N THR A 203 21.85 0.81 1.60
CA THR A 203 22.80 1.92 1.55
C THR A 203 22.01 3.24 1.48
N ASN A 204 22.72 4.36 1.58
CA ASN A 204 22.11 5.68 1.53
C ASN A 204 21.36 5.92 0.21
N TYR A 205 20.23 6.64 0.25
CA TYR A 205 19.42 6.90 -0.94
C TYR A 205 20.17 7.63 -2.06
N LYS A 206 21.19 8.44 -1.70
CA LYS A 206 22.08 9.13 -2.64
C LYS A 206 22.85 8.17 -3.57
N GLU A 207 23.02 6.93 -3.15
CA GLU A 207 23.67 5.89 -3.95
C GLU A 207 22.71 5.25 -4.95
N SER A 208 21.42 5.61 -4.99
CA SER A 208 20.44 5.02 -5.90
C SER A 208 20.82 5.13 -7.38
N HIS A 209 20.48 4.08 -8.12
CA HIS A 209 20.71 3.91 -9.56
C HIS A 209 22.18 3.88 -10.01
N LYS A 210 23.14 3.76 -9.09
CA LYS A 210 24.55 3.55 -9.41
C LYS A 210 24.79 2.07 -9.75
N LYS A 211 25.74 1.83 -10.65
CA LYS A 211 26.16 0.48 -11.06
C LYS A 211 27.46 0.11 -10.35
N PHE A 212 27.55 -1.14 -9.93
CA PHE A 212 28.72 -1.69 -9.25
C PHE A 212 29.12 -3.02 -9.87
N ILE A 213 30.41 -3.34 -9.85
CA ILE A 213 30.96 -4.62 -10.28
C ILE A 213 31.72 -5.25 -9.12
N ALA A 214 31.52 -6.56 -8.92
CA ALA A 214 32.38 -7.36 -8.06
C ALA A 214 33.63 -7.79 -8.87
N THR A 215 34.70 -7.02 -8.76
CA THR A 215 35.99 -7.33 -9.41
C THR A 215 36.85 -8.29 -8.59
N ASP A 216 36.58 -8.41 -7.29
CA ASP A 216 37.29 -9.32 -6.38
C ASP A 216 36.32 -9.92 -5.35
N PHE A 217 35.97 -11.21 -5.52
CA PHE A 217 35.09 -11.95 -4.61
C PHE A 217 35.71 -12.17 -3.21
N SER A 218 36.97 -11.78 -3.02
CA SER A 218 37.71 -11.91 -1.76
C SER A 218 37.52 -10.72 -0.81
N LYS A 219 37.10 -9.54 -1.27
CA LYS A 219 37.16 -8.28 -0.49
C LYS A 219 35.85 -7.52 -0.25
N ASP A 220 34.70 -8.19 -0.18
CA ASP A 220 33.47 -7.50 0.25
C ASP A 220 32.58 -8.33 1.19
N HIS A 221 32.84 -8.25 2.50
CA HIS A 221 32.18 -9.09 3.50
C HIS A 221 30.74 -8.67 3.83
N PHE A 222 30.38 -7.39 3.64
CA PHE A 222 29.06 -6.91 4.04
C PHE A 222 27.97 -7.41 3.09
N TRP A 223 28.19 -7.23 1.78
CA TRP A 223 27.22 -7.54 0.74
C TRP A 223 27.27 -8.99 0.22
N LYS A 224 28.33 -9.76 0.56
CA LYS A 224 28.44 -11.21 0.29
C LYS A 224 27.44 -12.01 1.12
N LYS A 225 26.21 -12.03 0.60
CA LYS A 225 25.02 -12.68 1.14
C LYS A 225 24.19 -13.23 -0.03
N PRO A 226 23.33 -14.22 0.23
CA PRO A 226 22.37 -14.70 -0.76
C PRO A 226 21.46 -13.56 -1.19
N ALA A 227 21.37 -13.32 -2.50
CA ALA A 227 20.35 -12.47 -3.07
C ALA A 227 18.98 -13.18 -2.92
N VAL A 228 17.96 -12.42 -2.53
CA VAL A 228 16.60 -12.94 -2.37
C VAL A 228 15.76 -12.45 -3.53
N LYS A 229 15.11 -13.39 -4.22
CA LYS A 229 14.14 -13.06 -5.27
C LYS A 229 12.87 -12.50 -4.65
N ASN A 230 12.48 -11.32 -5.08
CA ASN A 230 11.25 -10.64 -4.70
C ASN A 230 10.44 -10.31 -5.94
N VAL A 231 9.13 -10.36 -5.81
CA VAL A 231 8.20 -10.03 -6.89
C VAL A 231 7.19 -9.02 -6.37
N GLN A 232 6.97 -7.98 -7.17
CA GLN A 232 5.90 -7.00 -6.95
C GLN A 232 4.92 -7.13 -8.10
N GLN A 233 3.63 -7.15 -7.83
CA GLN A 233 2.62 -7.36 -8.85
C GLN A 233 1.48 -6.38 -8.69
N VAL A 234 1.11 -5.72 -9.80
CA VAL A 234 -0.19 -5.07 -9.92
C VAL A 234 -1.17 -6.09 -10.48
N ARG A 235 -2.35 -6.21 -9.85
CA ARG A 235 -3.37 -7.21 -10.15
C ARG A 235 -4.66 -6.56 -10.61
N PHE A 236 -5.23 -7.09 -11.67
CA PHE A 236 -6.54 -6.74 -12.23
C PHE A 236 -7.40 -7.99 -12.19
N ASP A 237 -8.27 -8.04 -11.19
CA ASP A 237 -9.03 -9.23 -10.88
C ASP A 237 -10.52 -8.97 -11.06
N PHE A 238 -11.24 -10.03 -11.39
CA PHE A 238 -12.67 -10.01 -11.60
C PHE A 238 -13.26 -11.10 -10.72
N PHE A 239 -14.05 -10.69 -9.73
CA PHE A 239 -14.78 -11.62 -8.89
C PHE A 239 -16.15 -11.79 -9.50
N LYS A 240 -16.56 -13.03 -9.72
CA LYS A 240 -17.90 -13.40 -10.15
C LYS A 240 -18.61 -14.05 -8.96
N PRO A 241 -19.34 -13.27 -8.14
CA PRO A 241 -20.04 -13.81 -6.99
C PRO A 241 -21.12 -14.78 -7.43
N PHE A 242 -21.42 -15.76 -6.58
CA PHE A 242 -22.48 -16.71 -6.82
C PHE A 242 -23.08 -17.22 -5.50
N GLY A 243 -24.08 -18.10 -5.61
CA GLY A 243 -24.74 -18.73 -4.48
C GLY A 243 -25.43 -17.72 -3.57
N ASN A 244 -25.07 -17.75 -2.29
CA ASN A 244 -25.70 -16.91 -1.28
C ASN A 244 -25.06 -15.53 -1.11
N SER A 245 -24.06 -15.15 -1.91
CA SER A 245 -23.45 -13.82 -1.85
C SER A 245 -24.51 -12.72 -1.89
N ARG A 246 -24.53 -11.82 -0.89
CA ARG A 246 -25.43 -10.66 -0.80
C ARG A 246 -24.68 -9.35 -0.61
N LYS A 247 -25.34 -8.26 -1.00
CA LYS A 247 -24.95 -6.88 -0.66
C LYS A 247 -25.16 -6.61 0.84
N ASP A 248 -24.64 -5.51 1.35
CA ASP A 248 -24.81 -5.11 2.75
C ASP A 248 -26.28 -4.82 3.13
N ASN A 249 -26.52 -4.65 4.43
CA ASN A 249 -27.86 -4.35 4.99
C ASN A 249 -28.45 -3.05 4.43
N ALA A 250 -27.60 -2.07 4.06
CA ALA A 250 -28.06 -0.81 3.47
C ALA A 250 -28.65 -0.99 2.07
N ASN A 251 -28.37 -2.13 1.42
CA ASN A 251 -28.92 -2.54 0.13
C ASN A 251 -29.83 -3.77 0.28
N ASN A 252 -30.56 -3.86 1.40
CA ASN A 252 -31.58 -4.89 1.68
C ASN A 252 -31.09 -6.34 1.55
N GLN A 253 -29.78 -6.59 1.66
CA GLN A 253 -29.18 -7.90 1.40
C GLN A 253 -29.61 -8.50 0.05
N GLU A 254 -29.75 -7.67 -0.99
CA GLU A 254 -30.04 -8.16 -2.33
C GLU A 254 -28.95 -9.13 -2.82
N PRO A 255 -29.31 -10.14 -3.66
CA PRO A 255 -28.35 -11.00 -4.32
C PRO A 255 -27.24 -10.20 -5.01
N LEU A 256 -25.98 -10.53 -4.70
CA LEU A 256 -24.83 -9.96 -5.39
C LEU A 256 -24.56 -10.80 -6.64
N THR A 257 -24.91 -10.25 -7.80
CA THR A 257 -24.86 -10.97 -9.09
C THR A 257 -23.92 -10.31 -10.11
N GLU A 258 -23.51 -9.08 -9.82
CA GLU A 258 -22.63 -8.27 -10.61
C GLU A 258 -21.18 -8.79 -10.55
N THR A 259 -20.46 -8.71 -11.66
CA THR A 259 -19.01 -8.92 -11.64
C THR A 259 -18.35 -7.75 -10.91
N LEU A 260 -17.55 -8.06 -9.90
CA LEU A 260 -16.80 -7.08 -9.12
C LEU A 260 -15.43 -6.91 -9.76
N TYR A 261 -15.09 -5.67 -10.09
CA TYR A 261 -13.81 -5.33 -10.68
C TYR A 261 -12.86 -4.85 -9.60
N VAL A 262 -11.70 -5.48 -9.56
CA VAL A 262 -10.80 -5.42 -8.43
C VAL A 262 -9.42 -4.98 -8.90
N LEU A 263 -8.85 -4.00 -8.20
CA LEU A 263 -7.47 -3.56 -8.40
C LEU A 263 -6.69 -3.87 -7.13
N GLY A 264 -5.52 -4.46 -7.29
CA GLY A 264 -4.74 -4.93 -6.16
C GLY A 264 -3.24 -4.88 -6.34
N PHE A 265 -2.53 -5.05 -5.23
CA PHE A 265 -1.08 -5.15 -5.18
C PHE A 265 -0.66 -6.41 -4.41
N GLU A 266 0.30 -7.14 -4.95
CA GLU A 266 0.88 -8.33 -4.30
C GLU A 266 2.41 -8.20 -4.22
N TYR A 267 2.94 -8.48 -3.04
CA TYR A 267 4.38 -8.66 -2.82
C TYR A 267 4.67 -10.11 -2.49
N GLN A 268 5.63 -10.70 -3.20
CA GLN A 268 6.10 -12.05 -2.98
C GLN A 268 7.58 -12.05 -2.58
N LYS A 269 7.91 -12.89 -1.59
CA LYS A 269 9.28 -13.18 -1.18
C LYS A 269 9.55 -14.66 -1.36
N PHE A 270 10.51 -14.99 -2.21
CA PHE A 270 10.90 -16.38 -2.45
C PHE A 270 11.69 -16.92 -1.26
N ILE A 271 11.34 -18.13 -0.85
CA ILE A 271 12.02 -18.89 0.20
C ILE A 271 12.92 -19.96 -0.42
N SER A 272 12.57 -20.44 -1.60
CA SER A 272 13.35 -21.32 -2.47
C SER A 272 13.14 -20.91 -3.93
N ASP A 273 13.73 -21.62 -4.89
CA ASP A 273 13.56 -21.33 -6.32
C ASP A 273 12.13 -21.54 -6.84
N ASN A 274 11.33 -22.36 -6.14
CA ASN A 274 9.97 -22.71 -6.53
C ASN A 274 8.90 -22.36 -5.50
N SER A 275 9.27 -21.95 -4.29
CA SER A 275 8.33 -21.64 -3.20
C SER A 275 8.48 -20.20 -2.74
N PHE A 276 7.35 -19.54 -2.53
CA PHE A 276 7.31 -18.16 -2.08
C PHE A 276 6.19 -17.94 -1.07
N VAL A 277 6.36 -16.92 -0.23
CA VAL A 277 5.28 -16.36 0.59
C VAL A 277 4.85 -15.03 0.00
N PHE A 278 3.59 -14.68 0.16
CA PHE A 278 3.06 -13.43 -0.37
C PHE A 278 2.14 -12.73 0.63
N VAL A 279 2.00 -11.42 0.40
CA VAL A 279 0.92 -10.59 0.94
C VAL A 279 0.28 -9.87 -0.24
N HIS A 280 -1.06 -9.81 -0.28
CA HIS A 280 -1.77 -8.95 -1.22
C HIS A 280 -2.91 -8.22 -0.56
N THR A 281 -3.29 -7.13 -1.20
CA THR A 281 -4.44 -6.32 -0.83
C THR A 281 -5.13 -5.86 -2.09
N ASP A 282 -6.44 -6.05 -2.11
CA ASP A 282 -7.27 -5.75 -3.25
C ASP A 282 -8.45 -4.84 -2.82
N ALA A 283 -8.91 -4.00 -3.75
CA ALA A 283 -10.06 -3.11 -3.55
C ALA A 283 -11.00 -3.16 -4.76
N ILE A 284 -12.31 -3.17 -4.50
CA ILE A 284 -13.33 -3.10 -5.57
C ILE A 284 -13.49 -1.66 -6.02
N TYR A 285 -13.49 -1.44 -7.34
CA TYR A 285 -13.67 -0.12 -7.94
C TYR A 285 -14.87 -0.04 -8.90
N LYS A 286 -15.53 -1.17 -9.21
CA LYS A 286 -16.73 -1.23 -10.04
C LYS A 286 -17.53 -2.52 -9.76
N GLY A 287 -18.85 -2.45 -9.91
CA GLY A 287 -19.78 -3.58 -9.67
C GLY A 287 -20.30 -3.66 -8.24
N LEU A 288 -19.66 -2.95 -7.32
CA LEU A 288 -20.15 -2.71 -5.96
C LEU A 288 -19.88 -1.26 -5.58
N ARG A 289 -20.71 -0.71 -4.70
CA ARG A 289 -20.43 0.57 -4.07
C ARG A 289 -19.09 0.52 -3.34
N ALA A 290 -18.36 1.63 -3.32
CA ALA A 290 -17.07 1.70 -2.65
C ALA A 290 -17.15 1.35 -1.15
N GLY A 291 -16.09 0.70 -0.66
CA GLY A 291 -15.92 0.33 0.76
C GLY A 291 -15.61 -1.15 1.00
N PHE A 292 -15.44 -1.96 -0.05
CA PHE A 292 -14.91 -3.32 0.09
C PHE A 292 -13.39 -3.31 -0.01
N MET A 293 -12.73 -4.07 0.87
CA MET A 293 -11.29 -4.30 0.82
C MET A 293 -10.97 -5.73 1.26
N ASP A 294 -9.84 -6.25 0.78
CA ASP A 294 -9.23 -7.43 1.36
C ASP A 294 -7.74 -7.29 1.67
N LEU A 295 -7.26 -8.17 2.55
CA LEU A 295 -5.87 -8.36 2.91
C LEU A 295 -5.63 -9.85 3.12
N PHE A 296 -4.69 -10.40 2.36
CA PHE A 296 -4.37 -11.82 2.37
C PHE A 296 -2.88 -12.03 2.52
N PHE A 297 -2.54 -13.12 3.20
CA PHE A 297 -1.20 -13.67 3.24
C PHE A 297 -1.27 -15.15 2.86
N GLY A 298 -0.17 -15.68 2.32
CA GLY A 298 -0.20 -17.06 1.88
C GLY A 298 1.13 -17.57 1.39
N ALA A 299 1.08 -18.78 0.85
CA ALA A 299 2.20 -19.42 0.21
C ALA A 299 1.82 -19.81 -1.22
N GLY A 300 2.80 -19.74 -2.10
CA GLY A 300 2.67 -20.20 -3.47
C GLY A 300 3.82 -21.09 -3.86
N TYR A 301 3.55 -21.91 -4.87
CA TYR A 301 4.46 -22.89 -5.39
C TYR A 301 4.43 -22.87 -6.92
N TYR A 302 5.59 -22.98 -7.54
CA TYR A 302 5.73 -23.14 -8.98
C TYR A 302 6.01 -24.61 -9.32
N PRO A 303 4.98 -25.44 -9.56
CA PRO A 303 5.17 -26.85 -9.92
C PRO A 303 5.91 -27.07 -11.24
N TYR A 304 5.84 -26.09 -12.15
CA TYR A 304 6.51 -26.16 -13.44
C TYR A 304 7.09 -24.79 -13.81
N GLN A 305 8.37 -24.77 -14.21
CA GLN A 305 9.07 -23.55 -14.57
C GLN A 305 9.98 -23.78 -15.76
N THR A 306 9.81 -22.96 -16.80
CA THR A 306 10.81 -22.73 -17.85
C THR A 306 11.31 -21.29 -17.75
N ASN A 307 12.23 -20.88 -18.63
CA ASN A 307 12.71 -19.51 -18.70
C ASN A 307 11.61 -18.51 -19.09
N THR A 308 10.57 -18.97 -19.80
CA THR A 308 9.51 -18.11 -20.37
C THR A 308 8.15 -18.37 -19.75
N LEU A 309 7.82 -19.62 -19.43
CA LEU A 309 6.50 -20.01 -18.92
C LEU A 309 6.63 -20.69 -17.57
N LYS A 310 5.84 -20.25 -16.58
CA LYS A 310 5.80 -20.84 -15.25
C LYS A 310 4.35 -21.05 -14.82
N LEU A 311 4.03 -22.24 -14.32
CA LEU A 311 2.74 -22.51 -13.70
C LEU A 311 2.88 -22.31 -12.20
N PHE A 312 1.90 -21.66 -11.57
CA PHE A 312 1.87 -21.48 -10.13
C PHE A 312 0.56 -21.93 -9.51
N THR A 313 0.65 -22.33 -8.25
CA THR A 313 -0.49 -22.48 -7.34
C THR A 313 -0.26 -21.59 -6.13
N LYS A 314 -1.33 -21.07 -5.54
CA LYS A 314 -1.33 -20.24 -4.33
C LYS A 314 -2.45 -20.68 -3.41
N LEU A 315 -2.19 -20.60 -2.11
CA LEU A 315 -3.23 -20.65 -1.08
C LEU A 315 -3.09 -19.42 -0.20
N GLY A 316 -4.12 -18.56 -0.25
CA GLY A 316 -4.25 -17.40 0.62
C GLY A 316 -5.21 -17.64 1.77
N LEU A 317 -4.88 -17.08 2.93
CA LEU A 317 -5.78 -16.88 4.06
C LEU A 317 -5.73 -15.39 4.43
N GLY A 318 -6.87 -14.81 4.75
CA GLY A 318 -6.94 -13.36 4.88
C GLY A 318 -8.22 -12.87 5.51
N ALA A 319 -8.40 -11.56 5.45
CA ALA A 319 -9.61 -10.89 5.85
C ALA A 319 -10.19 -10.13 4.65
N ALA A 320 -11.51 -10.13 4.53
CA ALA A 320 -12.23 -9.29 3.58
C ALA A 320 -13.57 -8.82 4.15
N GLY A 321 -14.16 -7.83 3.50
CA GLY A 321 -15.53 -7.40 3.77
C GLY A 321 -15.74 -5.93 3.46
N GLY A 322 -16.85 -5.41 3.96
CA GLY A 322 -17.39 -4.10 3.61
C GLY A 322 -18.32 -4.22 2.41
N ARG A 323 -19.53 -3.67 2.51
CA ARG A 323 -20.55 -3.65 1.43
C ARG A 323 -21.11 -5.02 1.01
N VAL A 324 -20.78 -6.08 1.73
CA VAL A 324 -21.34 -7.43 1.58
C VAL A 324 -21.92 -7.88 2.91
N ALA A 325 -22.84 -8.84 2.92
CA ALA A 325 -23.37 -9.41 4.17
C ALA A 325 -23.84 -10.86 3.96
N PRO A 326 -23.78 -11.73 5.00
CA PRO A 326 -22.93 -11.62 6.18
C PRO A 326 -21.46 -11.74 5.78
N GLU A 327 -20.59 -10.93 6.38
CA GLU A 327 -19.20 -10.81 5.92
C GLU A 327 -18.31 -11.96 6.37
N GLY A 328 -18.48 -12.44 7.61
CA GLY A 328 -17.67 -13.50 8.22
C GLY A 328 -16.21 -13.12 8.52
N GLY A 329 -15.62 -12.19 7.77
CA GLY A 329 -14.27 -11.66 7.96
C GLY A 329 -13.19 -12.57 7.38
N LEU A 330 -13.02 -13.77 7.94
CA LEU A 330 -11.98 -14.72 7.52
C LEU A 330 -12.26 -15.32 6.16
N MET A 331 -11.27 -15.23 5.28
CA MET A 331 -11.34 -15.68 3.90
C MET A 331 -10.31 -16.75 3.60
N ILE A 332 -10.65 -17.61 2.64
CA ILE A 332 -9.74 -18.55 1.99
C ILE A 332 -9.74 -18.31 0.48
N TYR A 333 -8.54 -18.39 -0.12
CA TYR A 333 -8.35 -18.10 -1.54
C TYR A 333 -7.32 -19.04 -2.20
N PRO A 334 -7.69 -20.28 -2.53
CA PRO A 334 -6.92 -21.10 -3.45
C PRO A 334 -6.98 -20.53 -4.88
N SER A 335 -5.83 -20.46 -5.53
CA SER A 335 -5.74 -20.06 -6.94
C SER A 335 -4.62 -20.80 -7.68
N ALA A 336 -4.75 -20.86 -8.99
CA ALA A 336 -3.73 -21.39 -9.89
C ALA A 336 -3.64 -20.54 -11.14
N GLY A 337 -2.46 -20.48 -11.74
CA GLY A 337 -2.23 -19.59 -12.86
C GLY A 337 -0.94 -19.84 -13.61
N LEU A 338 -0.68 -18.96 -14.55
CA LEU A 338 0.50 -19.00 -15.41
C LEU A 338 1.16 -17.62 -15.43
N ASP A 339 2.49 -17.63 -15.45
CA ASP A 339 3.31 -16.46 -15.70
C ASP A 339 4.04 -16.64 -17.02
N TYR A 340 3.87 -15.66 -17.90
CA TYR A 340 4.64 -15.49 -19.12
C TYR A 340 5.70 -14.41 -18.91
N GLN A 341 6.94 -14.82 -18.79
CA GLN A 341 8.09 -13.95 -18.61
C GLN A 341 8.60 -13.46 -19.98
N PHE A 342 8.39 -12.17 -20.25
CA PHE A 342 8.78 -11.54 -21.52
C PHE A 342 10.07 -10.71 -21.41
N THR A 343 10.56 -10.42 -20.19
CA THR A 343 11.92 -9.90 -19.94
C THR A 343 12.51 -10.52 -18.68
N ASN A 344 13.80 -10.28 -18.38
CA ASN A 344 14.42 -10.75 -17.14
C ASN A 344 13.75 -10.20 -15.86
N HIS A 345 12.99 -9.10 -15.97
CA HIS A 345 12.37 -8.43 -14.83
C HIS A 345 10.84 -8.34 -14.91
N LEU A 346 10.22 -8.64 -16.05
CA LEU A 346 8.78 -8.47 -16.23
C LEU A 346 8.13 -9.76 -16.66
N SER A 347 7.00 -10.07 -16.03
CA SER A 347 6.13 -11.18 -16.42
C SER A 347 4.68 -10.74 -16.45
N LEU A 348 3.94 -11.23 -17.42
CA LEU A 348 2.49 -11.15 -17.45
C LEU A 348 1.95 -12.38 -16.74
N SER A 349 1.08 -12.18 -15.77
CA SER A 349 0.47 -13.23 -14.96
C SER A 349 -1.00 -13.33 -15.32
N SER A 350 -1.55 -14.55 -15.40
CA SER A 350 -3.00 -14.78 -15.39
C SER A 350 -3.35 -15.91 -14.43
N HIS A 351 -4.55 -15.86 -13.85
CA HIS A 351 -4.97 -16.86 -12.88
C HIS A 351 -6.47 -17.07 -12.86
N LEU A 352 -6.84 -18.20 -12.28
CA LEU A 352 -8.18 -18.55 -11.83
C LEU A 352 -8.12 -18.88 -10.34
N GLY A 353 -9.21 -18.64 -9.62
CA GLY A 353 -9.28 -19.00 -8.21
C GLY A 353 -10.69 -19.07 -7.67
N TYR A 354 -10.76 -19.45 -6.40
CA TYR A 354 -12.00 -19.59 -5.66
C TYR A 354 -11.88 -18.84 -4.34
N TYR A 355 -12.74 -17.85 -4.15
CA TYR A 355 -12.66 -16.86 -3.09
C TYR A 355 -13.88 -16.99 -2.19
N ARG A 356 -13.66 -17.28 -0.90
CA ARG A 356 -14.77 -17.59 0.00
C ARG A 356 -14.55 -17.14 1.43
N ALA A 357 -15.63 -16.60 2.02
CA ALA A 357 -15.75 -16.41 3.46
C ALA A 357 -15.97 -17.74 4.17
N ILE A 358 -15.22 -18.00 5.24
CA ILE A 358 -15.36 -19.24 6.03
C ILE A 358 -16.64 -19.23 6.86
N ALA A 359 -17.04 -18.05 7.36
CA ALA A 359 -18.19 -17.87 8.25
C ALA A 359 -19.19 -16.81 7.74
N GLY A 360 -19.15 -16.50 6.45
CA GLY A 360 -20.03 -15.54 5.77
C GLY A 360 -20.51 -16.08 4.42
N ASP A 361 -21.30 -15.30 3.69
CA ASP A 361 -21.95 -15.76 2.45
C ASP A 361 -21.21 -15.36 1.17
N LEU A 362 -20.19 -14.50 1.28
CA LEU A 362 -19.42 -14.08 0.11
C LEU A 362 -18.63 -15.26 -0.46
N GLU A 363 -18.96 -15.60 -1.71
CA GLU A 363 -18.32 -16.67 -2.46
C GLU A 363 -18.25 -16.25 -3.94
N ALA A 364 -17.07 -16.36 -4.54
CA ALA A 364 -16.84 -15.95 -5.91
C ALA A 364 -15.82 -16.84 -6.63
N TYR A 365 -16.04 -17.04 -7.92
CA TYR A 365 -14.96 -17.45 -8.81
C TYR A 365 -14.17 -16.22 -9.21
N THR A 366 -12.85 -16.33 -9.18
CA THR A 366 -11.96 -15.25 -9.57
C THR A 366 -11.24 -15.61 -10.85
N PHE A 367 -11.05 -14.62 -11.69
CA PHE A 367 -10.11 -14.67 -12.79
C PHE A 367 -9.46 -13.31 -12.92
N GLY A 368 -8.23 -13.26 -13.40
CA GLY A 368 -7.53 -12.00 -13.47
C GLY A 368 -6.20 -12.10 -14.18
N PHE A 369 -5.62 -10.94 -14.39
CA PHE A 369 -4.27 -10.81 -14.92
C PHE A 369 -3.48 -9.78 -14.14
N GLY A 370 -2.16 -9.80 -14.27
CA GLY A 370 -1.33 -8.83 -13.60
C GLY A 370 0.06 -8.72 -14.19
N VAL A 371 0.75 -7.64 -13.85
CA VAL A 371 2.11 -7.38 -14.29
C VAL A 371 3.04 -7.54 -13.10
N LYS A 372 3.95 -8.51 -13.20
CA LYS A 372 4.96 -8.83 -12.17
C LYS A 372 6.28 -8.16 -12.51
N TYR A 373 6.86 -7.47 -11.54
CA TYR A 373 8.25 -7.01 -11.55
C TYR A 373 9.10 -7.90 -10.64
N ILE A 374 10.11 -8.55 -11.21
CA ILE A 374 10.99 -9.52 -10.56
C ILE A 374 12.35 -8.86 -10.31
N ALA A 375 12.80 -8.89 -9.06
CA ALA A 375 14.11 -8.38 -8.67
C ALA A 375 14.77 -9.27 -7.61
N ASP A 376 16.05 -9.59 -7.82
CA ASP A 376 16.91 -10.19 -6.80
C ASP A 376 17.55 -9.08 -5.98
N SER A 377 17.40 -9.11 -4.65
CA SER A 377 17.86 -8.02 -3.79
C SER A 377 18.60 -8.47 -2.54
N GLY A 378 19.39 -7.55 -1.98
CA GLY A 378 19.96 -7.67 -0.64
C GLY A 378 21.23 -8.51 -0.50
N GLY A 379 21.84 -8.95 -1.61
CA GLY A 379 23.08 -9.73 -1.59
C GLY A 379 23.77 -9.86 -2.96
N THR A 380 25.05 -10.23 -2.95
CA THR A 380 25.90 -10.35 -4.16
C THR A 380 26.18 -11.77 -4.60
N ASP A 381 25.78 -12.79 -3.83
CA ASP A 381 26.11 -14.19 -4.16
C ASP A 381 25.51 -14.59 -5.52
N ASN A 382 26.32 -15.20 -6.38
CA ASN A 382 25.98 -15.63 -7.75
C ASN A 382 25.84 -14.52 -8.80
N PHE A 383 26.24 -13.28 -8.49
CA PHE A 383 26.14 -12.15 -9.40
C PHE A 383 27.47 -11.39 -9.49
N LYS A 384 27.72 -10.76 -10.65
CA LYS A 384 28.93 -9.94 -10.91
C LYS A 384 28.62 -8.46 -11.08
N GLU A 385 27.42 -8.14 -11.58
CA GLU A 385 26.96 -6.78 -11.83
C GLU A 385 25.76 -6.45 -10.97
N PHE A 386 25.80 -5.26 -10.39
CA PHE A 386 24.79 -4.78 -9.46
C PHE A 386 24.34 -3.38 -9.81
N ARG A 387 23.08 -3.09 -9.47
CA ARG A 387 22.56 -1.73 -9.44
C ARG A 387 21.91 -1.48 -8.10
N THR A 388 22.12 -0.31 -7.54
CA THR A 388 21.36 0.13 -6.37
C THR A 388 19.99 0.64 -6.80
N GLN A 389 18.96 0.25 -6.09
CA GLN A 389 17.57 0.61 -6.37
C GLN A 389 17.01 1.41 -5.20
N GLY A 390 16.63 2.66 -5.48
CA GLY A 390 16.15 3.60 -4.47
C GLY A 390 14.68 3.39 -4.10
N MET A 391 14.37 3.44 -2.81
CA MET A 391 13.02 3.45 -2.27
C MET A 391 12.88 4.54 -1.20
N ARG A 392 11.70 5.14 -1.10
CA ARG A 392 11.32 6.00 0.05
C ARG A 392 10.00 5.51 0.61
N ILE A 393 9.94 5.31 1.91
CA ILE A 393 8.70 4.98 2.62
C ILE A 393 8.32 6.21 3.45
N ALA A 394 7.11 6.73 3.24
CA ALA A 394 6.61 7.92 3.91
C ALA A 394 5.40 7.60 4.78
N LEU A 395 5.41 8.14 5.99
CA LEU A 395 4.27 8.18 6.89
C LEU A 395 3.72 9.59 6.92
N GLN A 396 2.42 9.74 6.68
CA GLN A 396 1.79 11.04 6.48
C GLN A 396 0.50 11.16 7.28
N ASN A 397 0.28 12.36 7.83
CA ASN A 397 -1.06 12.83 8.11
C ASN A 397 -1.62 13.50 6.85
N GLN A 398 -2.84 13.16 6.47
CA GLN A 398 -3.54 13.77 5.33
C GLN A 398 -4.85 14.37 5.80
N SER A 399 -5.01 15.68 5.61
CA SER A 399 -6.21 16.44 5.96
C SER A 399 -6.99 16.74 4.69
N TYR A 400 -8.23 16.26 4.59
CA TYR A 400 -9.12 16.47 3.46
C TYR A 400 -10.29 17.36 3.90
N PHE A 401 -10.50 18.47 3.22
CA PHE A 401 -11.49 19.49 3.58
C PHE A 401 -12.79 19.34 2.77
N ASP A 402 -13.93 19.58 3.41
CA ASP A 402 -15.25 19.58 2.76
C ASP A 402 -15.54 18.28 1.98
N VAL A 403 -15.21 17.13 2.59
CA VAL A 403 -15.43 15.83 1.97
C VAL A 403 -16.92 15.51 1.96
N ALA A 404 -17.49 15.39 0.76
CA ALA A 404 -18.89 15.07 0.57
C ALA A 404 -19.28 13.71 1.18
N LYS A 405 -20.48 13.67 1.76
CA LYS A 405 -21.07 12.51 2.43
C LYS A 405 -22.42 12.21 1.80
N THR A 406 -22.79 10.93 1.74
CA THR A 406 -24.12 10.53 1.24
C THR A 406 -25.21 10.56 2.29
N ASP A 407 -24.84 10.78 3.56
CA ASP A 407 -25.70 10.53 4.71
C ASP A 407 -25.54 11.56 5.85
N SER A 408 -24.77 12.62 5.61
CA SER A 408 -24.58 13.75 6.52
C SER A 408 -24.08 14.97 5.77
N ASP A 409 -23.85 16.08 6.48
CA ASP A 409 -23.12 17.22 5.94
C ASP A 409 -21.67 16.85 5.60
N PRO A 410 -21.00 17.60 4.71
CA PRO A 410 -19.57 17.44 4.43
C PRO A 410 -18.72 17.55 5.69
N VAL A 411 -17.64 16.78 5.73
CA VAL A 411 -16.75 16.68 6.90
C VAL A 411 -15.30 16.93 6.51
N ARG A 412 -14.50 17.35 7.49
CA ARG A 412 -13.05 17.29 7.39
C ARG A 412 -12.59 15.88 7.79
N LEU A 413 -11.90 15.19 6.89
CA LEU A 413 -11.28 13.90 7.19
C LEU A 413 -9.82 14.09 7.57
N GLU A 414 -9.38 13.33 8.56
CA GLU A 414 -7.96 13.16 8.85
C GLU A 414 -7.58 11.69 8.69
N LEU A 415 -6.54 11.44 7.93
CA LEU A 415 -6.07 10.10 7.62
C LEU A 415 -4.61 9.92 8.06
N LEU A 416 -4.31 8.71 8.51
CA LEU A 416 -2.94 8.20 8.55
C LEU A 416 -2.68 7.45 7.24
N ALA A 417 -1.60 7.82 6.53
CA ALA A 417 -1.23 7.22 5.26
C ALA A 417 0.22 6.69 5.26
N LEU A 418 0.40 5.56 4.59
CA LEU A 418 1.68 4.96 4.27
C LEU A 418 1.88 5.01 2.75
N GLN A 419 2.95 5.67 2.30
CA GLN A 419 3.28 5.81 0.89
C GLN A 419 4.66 5.19 0.61
N ALA A 420 4.75 4.34 -0.41
CA ALA A 420 5.99 3.76 -0.90
C ALA A 420 6.33 4.33 -2.28
N ASN A 421 7.50 4.95 -2.39
CA ASN A 421 8.01 5.55 -3.61
C ASN A 421 9.19 4.73 -4.15
N TYR A 422 9.03 4.14 -5.32
CA TYR A 422 10.07 3.36 -6.00
C TYR A 422 10.73 4.21 -7.09
N ALA A 423 12.02 4.52 -6.91
CA ALA A 423 12.74 5.39 -7.83
C ALA A 423 12.90 4.72 -9.21
N LEU A 424 12.54 5.40 -10.29
CA LEU A 424 12.81 4.90 -11.66
C LEU A 424 14.14 5.46 -12.17
N ASN A 425 14.39 6.72 -11.83
CA ASN A 425 15.64 7.43 -12.07
C ASN A 425 15.79 8.56 -11.04
N LYS A 426 16.68 9.53 -11.29
CA LYS A 426 16.96 10.64 -10.36
C LYS A 426 15.75 11.58 -10.13
N SER A 427 14.80 11.61 -11.06
CA SER A 427 13.65 12.53 -11.03
C SER A 427 12.34 11.79 -10.88
N PHE A 428 12.10 10.71 -11.63
CA PHE A 428 10.82 10.00 -11.68
C PHE A 428 10.77 8.81 -10.71
N TYR A 429 9.59 8.57 -10.15
CA TYR A 429 9.31 7.44 -9.27
C TYR A 429 7.86 6.95 -9.41
N LEU A 430 7.65 5.68 -9.11
CA LEU A 430 6.32 5.09 -8.91
C LEU A 430 5.89 5.27 -7.47
N ILE A 431 4.58 5.39 -7.25
CA ILE A 431 3.96 5.60 -5.94
C ILE A 431 2.93 4.49 -5.70
N GLY A 432 2.95 3.91 -4.50
CA GLY A 432 1.83 3.19 -3.92
C GLY A 432 1.48 3.82 -2.57
N GLU A 433 0.21 4.08 -2.30
CA GLU A 433 -0.27 4.71 -1.07
C GLU A 433 -1.46 3.94 -0.50
N VAL A 434 -1.47 3.74 0.81
CA VAL A 434 -2.66 3.32 1.55
C VAL A 434 -2.95 4.33 2.65
N GLY A 435 -4.22 4.64 2.91
CA GLY A 435 -4.61 5.60 3.93
C GLY A 435 -5.94 5.24 4.59
N PHE A 436 -6.03 5.48 5.90
CA PHE A 436 -7.20 5.16 6.73
C PHE A 436 -7.60 6.36 7.57
N ALA A 437 -8.90 6.64 7.62
CA ALA A 437 -9.44 7.74 8.41
C ALA A 437 -9.34 7.47 9.91
N TYR A 438 -8.87 8.45 10.67
CA TYR A 438 -8.92 8.43 12.13
C TYR A 438 -9.80 9.56 12.70
N ALA A 439 -10.16 10.57 11.90
CA ALA A 439 -11.10 11.62 12.30
C ALA A 439 -12.07 11.97 11.16
N GLY A 440 -13.21 12.56 11.53
CA GLY A 440 -14.20 13.07 10.57
C GLY A 440 -15.41 12.14 10.37
N LYS A 441 -15.84 11.47 11.43
CA LYS A 441 -17.01 10.57 11.50
C LYS A 441 -17.03 9.59 10.34
N SER A 442 -15.88 9.02 10.02
CA SER A 442 -15.70 8.19 8.83
C SER A 442 -14.75 7.02 9.09
N GLY A 443 -14.84 6.38 10.26
CA GLY A 443 -13.87 5.36 10.68
C GLY A 443 -13.74 4.15 9.76
N GLY A 444 -14.72 3.85 8.91
CA GLY A 444 -14.60 2.82 7.87
C GLY A 444 -14.08 3.33 6.52
N TYR A 445 -13.59 4.57 6.41
CA TYR A 445 -13.02 5.09 5.17
C TYR A 445 -11.56 4.65 5.00
N ALA A 446 -11.27 4.10 3.82
CA ALA A 446 -9.92 3.77 3.40
C ALA A 446 -9.68 4.15 1.94
N GLN A 447 -8.40 4.29 1.57
CA GLN A 447 -7.97 4.48 0.19
C GLN A 447 -6.73 3.64 -0.12
N GLY A 448 -6.67 3.13 -1.35
CA GLY A 448 -5.51 2.48 -1.93
C GLY A 448 -5.23 3.08 -3.31
N LEU A 449 -4.10 3.75 -3.45
CA LEU A 449 -3.75 4.56 -4.62
C LEU A 449 -2.41 4.14 -5.21
N VAL A 450 -2.29 4.29 -6.52
CA VAL A 450 -1.05 4.12 -7.26
C VAL A 450 -0.81 5.31 -8.17
N GLY A 451 0.43 5.62 -8.48
CA GLY A 451 0.72 6.81 -9.27
C GLY A 451 2.17 6.97 -9.70
N LEU A 452 2.42 8.15 -10.25
CA LEU A 452 3.74 8.60 -10.69
C LEU A 452 4.05 9.92 -10.01
N GLY A 453 5.31 10.10 -9.67
CA GLY A 453 5.82 11.36 -9.16
C GLY A 453 7.10 11.78 -9.87
N VAL A 454 7.34 13.09 -9.84
CA VAL A 454 8.57 13.70 -10.33
C VAL A 454 9.13 14.64 -9.26
N TYR A 455 10.43 14.52 -9.01
CA TYR A 455 11.20 15.47 -8.22
C TYR A 455 11.84 16.51 -9.12
N SER A 456 11.84 17.76 -8.68
CA SER A 456 12.79 18.75 -9.19
C SER A 456 14.22 18.35 -8.83
N PRO A 457 15.23 18.92 -9.52
CA PRO A 457 16.58 18.99 -8.97
C PRO A 457 16.55 19.55 -7.55
N ALA A 458 17.48 19.09 -6.70
CA ALA A 458 17.61 19.62 -5.36
C ALA A 458 18.18 21.04 -5.42
N PHE A 459 17.65 21.93 -4.59
CA PHE A 459 18.11 23.30 -4.44
C PHE A 459 18.31 23.62 -2.95
N LEU A 460 18.76 24.85 -2.65
CA LEU A 460 19.05 25.32 -1.30
C LEU A 460 20.03 24.37 -0.56
N LYS A 461 21.27 24.30 -1.08
CA LYS A 461 22.33 23.40 -0.59
C LYS A 461 21.92 21.91 -0.61
N ASN A 462 21.24 21.48 -1.67
CA ASN A 462 20.76 20.11 -1.87
C ASN A 462 19.77 19.58 -0.82
N LYS A 463 19.18 20.46 0.01
CA LYS A 463 18.24 20.05 1.06
C LYS A 463 16.79 20.05 0.62
N LEU A 464 16.42 20.87 -0.36
CA LEU A 464 15.01 21.06 -0.72
C LEU A 464 14.73 20.56 -2.14
N ARG A 465 13.60 19.89 -2.32
CA ARG A 465 13.07 19.46 -3.63
C ARG A 465 11.59 19.80 -3.72
N VAL A 466 11.13 20.18 -4.91
CA VAL A 466 9.71 20.20 -5.25
C VAL A 466 9.33 18.82 -5.74
N GLN A 467 8.13 18.36 -5.42
CA GLN A 467 7.55 17.14 -5.95
C GLN A 467 6.18 17.40 -6.56
N LEU A 468 5.93 16.81 -7.73
CA LEU A 468 4.62 16.77 -8.36
C LEU A 468 4.22 15.30 -8.47
N GLU A 469 3.04 14.95 -7.96
CA GLU A 469 2.52 13.59 -7.87
C GLU A 469 1.11 13.53 -8.47
N GLY A 470 0.84 12.48 -9.24
CA GLY A 470 -0.50 12.16 -9.72
C GLY A 470 -0.84 10.72 -9.36
N LEU A 471 -1.84 10.55 -8.49
CA LEU A 471 -2.30 9.23 -8.05
C LEU A 471 -3.72 8.96 -8.52
N ILE A 472 -4.02 7.69 -8.76
CA ILE A 472 -5.34 7.15 -9.06
C ILE A 472 -5.53 5.85 -8.28
N GLY A 473 -6.75 5.54 -7.88
CA GLY A 473 -7.06 4.25 -7.28
C GLY A 473 -8.45 4.20 -6.69
N ALA A 474 -8.64 3.32 -5.71
CA ALA A 474 -9.93 3.09 -5.08
C ALA A 474 -9.96 3.71 -3.67
N ALA A 475 -11.07 4.35 -3.33
CA ALA A 475 -11.32 4.87 -2.00
C ALA A 475 -12.81 4.83 -1.68
N GLY A 476 -13.15 4.63 -0.40
CA GLY A 476 -14.54 4.67 0.03
C GLY A 476 -14.73 4.10 1.41
N GLY A 477 -16.01 3.95 1.77
CA GLY A 477 -16.44 3.49 3.09
C GLY A 477 -16.98 4.62 3.98
N ALA A 478 -17.65 4.20 5.05
CA ALA A 478 -18.24 5.05 6.08
C ALA A 478 -19.11 6.24 5.60
N GLY A 479 -19.76 6.14 4.44
CA GLY A 479 -20.67 7.18 3.92
C GLY A 479 -19.99 8.31 3.14
N VAL A 480 -18.68 8.22 2.87
CA VAL A 480 -18.00 9.15 1.95
C VAL A 480 -18.50 8.93 0.53
N ASP A 481 -18.83 10.01 -0.17
CA ASP A 481 -19.45 9.94 -1.51
C ASP A 481 -18.41 9.83 -2.64
N THR A 482 -17.74 8.69 -2.71
CA THR A 482 -16.83 8.35 -3.82
C THR A 482 -17.51 7.59 -4.96
N GLY A 483 -18.84 7.37 -4.89
CA GLY A 483 -19.57 6.55 -5.85
C GLY A 483 -19.07 5.09 -5.88
N GLU A 484 -18.60 4.65 -7.05
CA GLU A 484 -17.98 3.33 -7.24
C GLU A 484 -16.56 3.24 -6.67
N GLY A 485 -15.95 4.38 -6.31
CA GLY A 485 -14.72 4.43 -5.53
C GLY A 485 -13.48 4.88 -6.27
N ILE A 486 -13.53 5.06 -7.59
CA ILE A 486 -12.37 5.57 -8.33
C ILE A 486 -12.12 7.03 -7.96
N ILE A 487 -10.91 7.32 -7.47
CA ILE A 487 -10.48 8.68 -7.16
C ILE A 487 -9.18 9.05 -7.89
N LEU A 488 -9.02 10.33 -8.20
CA LEU A 488 -7.79 10.96 -8.67
C LEU A 488 -7.28 11.95 -7.63
N LYS A 489 -5.96 11.95 -7.43
CA LYS A 489 -5.29 12.79 -6.45
C LYS A 489 -4.04 13.46 -7.04
N PRO A 490 -4.17 14.62 -7.71
CA PRO A 490 -3.04 15.44 -8.11
C PRO A 490 -2.52 16.25 -6.91
N THR A 491 -1.20 16.26 -6.73
CA THR A 491 -0.56 16.83 -5.54
C THR A 491 0.74 17.54 -5.91
N LEU A 492 0.97 18.72 -5.34
CA LEU A 492 2.23 19.48 -5.40
C LEU A 492 2.80 19.62 -3.99
N GLY A 493 4.08 19.38 -3.82
CA GLY A 493 4.71 19.39 -2.51
C GLY A 493 6.17 19.79 -2.49
N LEU A 494 6.69 19.85 -1.27
CA LEU A 494 8.08 20.10 -0.93
C LEU A 494 8.61 18.97 -0.06
N SER A 495 9.83 18.54 -0.35
CA SER A 495 10.59 17.57 0.44
C SER A 495 11.87 18.23 0.95
N TYR A 496 12.03 18.25 2.27
CA TYR A 496 13.19 18.81 2.97
C TYR A 496 14.00 17.70 3.63
N ALA A 497 15.24 17.49 3.19
CA ALA A 497 16.15 16.50 3.75
C ALA A 497 16.68 16.97 5.12
N LEU A 498 16.32 16.24 6.17
CA LEU A 498 16.88 16.42 7.51
C LEU A 498 18.29 15.83 7.60
N ASN A 499 18.47 14.65 6.99
CA ASN A 499 19.75 13.95 6.85
C ASN A 499 19.74 13.06 5.59
N ASP A 500 20.73 12.20 5.43
CA ASP A 500 20.89 11.33 4.24
C ASP A 500 19.76 10.30 4.04
N VAL A 501 18.92 10.09 5.06
CA VAL A 501 17.91 9.02 5.10
C VAL A 501 16.52 9.55 5.42
N ILE A 502 16.38 10.62 6.20
CA ILE A 502 15.10 11.17 6.66
C ILE A 502 14.81 12.50 5.96
N SER A 503 13.59 12.65 5.46
CA SER A 503 13.07 13.92 4.92
C SER A 503 11.69 14.24 5.48
N ILE A 504 11.41 15.53 5.67
CA ILE A 504 10.06 16.03 5.93
C ILE A 504 9.41 16.31 4.58
N ASN A 505 8.17 15.87 4.42
CA ASN A 505 7.37 16.15 3.23
C ASN A 505 6.14 16.96 3.62
N SER A 506 5.80 17.93 2.79
CA SER A 506 4.57 18.70 2.89
C SER A 506 3.99 18.84 1.50
N SER A 507 2.68 18.71 1.35
CA SER A 507 2.04 18.84 0.04
C SER A 507 0.60 19.31 0.14
N ALA A 508 0.11 19.87 -0.96
CA ALA A 508 -1.27 20.28 -1.12
C ALA A 508 -1.80 19.80 -2.48
N GLY A 509 -3.08 19.50 -2.56
CA GLY A 509 -3.67 18.92 -3.76
C GLY A 509 -5.19 18.86 -3.72
N LYS A 510 -5.72 17.94 -4.53
CA LYS A 510 -7.14 17.63 -4.59
C LYS A 510 -7.36 16.13 -4.44
N MET A 511 -8.51 15.74 -3.91
CA MET A 511 -9.08 14.39 -4.03
C MET A 511 -10.38 14.53 -4.80
N ILE A 512 -10.47 13.87 -5.95
CA ILE A 512 -11.60 13.98 -6.87
C ILE A 512 -12.16 12.58 -7.11
N ALA A 513 -13.43 12.37 -6.78
CA ALA A 513 -14.15 11.15 -7.16
C ALA A 513 -14.60 11.22 -8.62
N MET A 514 -14.47 10.11 -9.35
CA MET A 514 -14.87 10.04 -10.75
C MET A 514 -16.38 9.84 -10.94
N SER A 515 -17.05 9.26 -9.94
CA SER A 515 -18.49 8.98 -9.99
C SER A 515 -19.28 9.47 -8.78
N GLY A 516 -18.62 10.01 -7.75
CA GLY A 516 -19.26 10.58 -6.55
C GLY A 516 -19.07 12.09 -6.43
N ALA A 517 -19.67 12.70 -5.41
CA ALA A 517 -19.63 14.16 -5.22
C ALA A 517 -18.33 14.70 -4.59
N VAL A 518 -17.38 13.85 -4.16
CA VAL A 518 -16.15 14.31 -3.52
C VAL A 518 -15.26 15.11 -4.47
N ASN A 519 -15.03 16.37 -4.13
CA ASN A 519 -14.00 17.25 -4.70
C ASN A 519 -13.35 18.07 -3.57
N SER A 520 -12.44 17.42 -2.86
CA SER A 520 -11.87 17.91 -1.61
C SER A 520 -10.48 18.49 -1.82
N THR A 521 -10.17 19.61 -1.16
CA THR A 521 -8.79 20.09 -1.03
C THR A 521 -8.05 19.22 -0.02
N THR A 522 -6.80 18.86 -0.34
CA THR A 522 -5.98 18.01 0.52
C THR A 522 -4.72 18.74 0.96
N VAL A 523 -4.31 18.53 2.21
CA VAL A 523 -3.03 18.98 2.76
C VAL A 523 -2.40 17.82 3.48
N ASN A 524 -1.14 17.53 3.17
CA ASN A 524 -0.42 16.40 3.73
C ASN A 524 0.88 16.87 4.38
N ILE A 525 1.22 16.25 5.51
CA ILE A 525 2.52 16.42 6.17
C ILE A 525 3.02 15.07 6.64
N GLY A 526 4.31 14.82 6.49
CA GLY A 526 4.86 13.52 6.87
C GLY A 526 6.37 13.43 6.89
N LEU A 527 6.84 12.26 7.29
CA LEU A 527 8.26 11.90 7.30
C LEU A 527 8.49 10.78 6.31
N SER A 528 9.57 10.84 5.54
CA SER A 528 10.01 9.74 4.68
C SER A 528 11.37 9.22 5.06
N PHE A 529 11.50 7.90 5.06
CA PHE A 529 12.74 7.15 5.16
C PHE A 529 13.17 6.67 3.78
N GLY A 530 14.27 7.23 3.27
CA GLY A 530 14.85 6.93 1.97
C GLY A 530 16.09 6.06 2.07
N PHE A 531 16.11 4.97 1.32
CA PHE A 531 17.24 4.05 1.25
C PHE A 531 17.42 3.50 -0.16
N ALA A 532 18.55 2.87 -0.44
CA ALA A 532 18.73 2.06 -1.64
C ALA A 532 19.14 0.64 -1.27
N SER A 533 18.61 -0.35 -1.98
CA SER A 533 19.02 -1.75 -1.84
C SER A 533 19.83 -2.17 -3.06
N LEU A 534 20.75 -3.11 -2.90
CA LEU A 534 21.28 -3.83 -4.06
C LEU A 534 20.13 -4.54 -4.79
N SER A 535 20.13 -4.39 -6.10
CA SER A 535 19.33 -5.12 -7.07
C SER A 535 20.30 -5.76 -8.05
N SER A 536 20.27 -7.08 -8.09
CA SER A 536 21.15 -7.85 -8.97
C SER A 536 20.52 -7.98 -10.36
N LYS A 537 21.36 -8.02 -11.37
CA LYS A 537 20.95 -8.26 -12.76
C LYS A 537 21.46 -9.65 -13.15
N LYS A 538 20.54 -10.58 -13.48
CA LYS A 538 20.92 -11.81 -14.20
C LYS A 538 21.20 -11.47 -15.65
#